data_AF-A0A9P7C172-F1
#
_entry.id   AF-A0A9P7C172-F1
#
_cell.length_a   1.000
_cell.length_b   1.000
_cell.length_c   1.000
_cell.angle_alpha   90.00
_cell.angle_beta   90.00
_cell.angle_gamma   90.00
#
_symmetry.space_group_name_H-M   'P 1'
#
loop_
_entity.id
_entity.type
_entity.pdbx_description
1 polymer ?
#
loop_
_entity_poly.entity_id
_entity_poly.type
_entity_poly.pdbx_seq_one_letter_code
_entity_poly.pdbx_strand_id
1 'polypeptide(L)'
;MRNAEPHVGDALVAAMRFSDRQVIVSRDTPVTIKRPGSGGAIPRIKLLQILSGRARSLGVDIRYEERIEDFGALDADVVVGADGIHSRVRDSEADAFDVERASLSNHFAWFGVEKAFSSPSLVFRKQDAGYFVAHYYPYSESMSTFVAECDHHTWQS
;
A
#
# COMPACT_ATOMS: atom_id res chain seq x y z
N MET A 1 -2.56 12.83 -12.20
CA MET A 1 -3.62 13.19 -11.23
C MET A 1 -3.88 14.69 -11.18
N ARG A 2 -2.89 15.56 -10.95
CA ARG A 2 -3.09 17.02 -10.96
C ARG A 2 -3.76 17.55 -12.24
N ASN A 3 -3.46 16.96 -13.40
CA ASN A 3 -4.09 17.37 -14.67
C ASN A 3 -5.56 16.94 -14.80
N ALA A 4 -5.99 15.92 -14.05
CA ALA A 4 -7.35 15.40 -14.11
C ALA A 4 -8.23 16.01 -13.02
N GLU A 5 -7.68 16.20 -11.82
CA GLU A 5 -8.36 16.88 -10.72
C GLU A 5 -7.36 17.60 -9.80
N PRO A 6 -7.11 18.91 -10.04
CA PRO A 6 -6.09 19.68 -9.33
C PRO A 6 -6.30 19.71 -7.81
N HIS A 7 -7.54 19.93 -7.36
CA HIS A 7 -7.85 20.08 -5.94
C HIS A 7 -7.52 18.82 -5.13
N VAL A 8 -7.84 17.64 -5.65
CA VAL A 8 -7.48 16.38 -4.99
C VAL A 8 -5.98 16.15 -5.08
N GLY A 9 -5.36 16.43 -6.24
CA GLY A 9 -3.92 16.32 -6.39
C GLY A 9 -3.14 17.15 -5.36
N ASP A 10 -3.57 18.39 -5.13
CA ASP A 10 -2.97 19.29 -4.16
C ASP A 10 -3.23 18.82 -2.72
N ALA A 11 -4.45 18.37 -2.41
CA ALA A 11 -4.78 17.80 -1.10
C ALA A 11 -3.94 16.56 -0.75
N LEU A 12 -3.70 15.67 -1.74
CA LEU A 12 -2.86 14.51 -1.55
C LEU A 12 -1.40 14.90 -1.30
N VAL A 13 -0.86 15.82 -2.10
CA VAL A 13 0.51 16.31 -1.94
C VAL A 13 0.69 16.97 -0.58
N ALA A 14 -0.26 17.80 -0.15
CA ALA A 14 -0.22 18.43 1.17
C ALA A 14 -0.25 17.41 2.33
N ALA A 15 -0.90 16.26 2.13
CA ALA A 15 -0.99 15.19 3.13
C ALA A 15 0.17 14.18 3.08
N MET A 16 1.06 14.28 2.08
CA MET A 16 2.18 13.36 1.89
C MET A 16 3.45 13.85 2.59
N ARG A 17 4.19 12.89 3.17
CA ARG A 17 5.58 13.06 3.55
C ARG A 17 6.47 12.64 2.39
N PHE A 18 7.25 13.58 1.86
CA PHE A 18 8.16 13.31 0.75
C PHE A 18 9.56 12.96 1.22
N SER A 19 10.22 12.10 0.46
CA SER A 19 11.64 11.82 0.62
C SER A 19 12.30 11.62 -0.74
N ASP A 20 13.45 12.25 -0.94
CA ASP A 20 14.31 12.11 -2.13
C ASP A 20 15.43 11.08 -1.93
N ARG A 21 15.43 10.40 -0.79
CA ARG A 21 16.49 9.46 -0.40
C ARG A 21 15.92 8.13 0.08
N GLN A 22 16.75 7.11 0.00
CA GLN A 22 16.50 5.81 0.62
C GLN A 22 17.80 5.28 1.21
N VAL A 23 17.74 4.67 2.38
CA VAL A 23 18.90 4.03 3.00
C VAL A 23 18.79 2.52 2.79
N ILE A 24 19.81 1.90 2.21
CA ILE A 24 19.95 0.45 2.16
C ILE A 24 20.98 0.05 3.18
N VAL A 25 20.62 -0.77 4.17
CA VAL A 25 21.55 -1.30 5.16
C VAL A 25 21.86 -2.75 4.81
N SER A 26 23.10 -3.02 4.41
CA SER A 26 23.59 -4.36 4.11
C SER A 26 24.79 -4.67 4.99
N ARG A 27 24.79 -5.82 5.69
CA ARG A 27 25.86 -6.21 6.62
C ARG A 27 26.23 -5.07 7.58
N ASP A 28 25.21 -4.45 8.18
CA ASP A 28 25.32 -3.31 9.10
C ASP A 28 25.94 -2.04 8.51
N THR A 29 26.17 -2.01 7.19
CA THR A 29 26.71 -0.86 6.48
C THR A 29 25.58 -0.11 5.79
N PRO A 30 25.29 1.15 6.19
CA PRO A 30 24.28 1.96 5.53
C PRO A 30 24.83 2.59 4.23
N VAL A 31 24.09 2.45 3.15
CA VAL A 31 24.32 3.13 1.86
C VAL A 31 23.12 4.03 1.59
N THR A 32 23.37 5.33 1.51
CA THR A 32 22.31 6.30 1.17
C THR A 32 22.27 6.51 -0.34
N ILE A 33 21.10 6.26 -0.92
CA ILE A 33 20.83 6.46 -2.34
C ILE A 33 19.95 7.70 -2.49
N LYS A 34 20.44 8.68 -3.24
CA LYS A 34 19.61 9.79 -3.72
C LYS A 34 18.82 9.31 -4.93
N ARG A 35 17.50 9.46 -4.88
CA ARG A 35 16.61 9.06 -5.97
C ARG A 35 16.49 10.21 -6.99
N PRO A 36 16.24 9.91 -8.28
CA PRO A 36 16.01 10.93 -9.31
C PRO A 36 14.80 11.85 -9.04
N GLY A 37 13.94 11.52 -8.06
CA GLY A 37 12.81 12.33 -7.61
C GLY A 37 12.39 12.00 -6.18
N SER A 38 11.35 12.67 -5.69
CA SER A 38 10.79 12.42 -4.35
C SER A 38 9.64 11.41 -4.40
N GLY A 39 9.72 10.40 -3.52
CA GLY A 39 8.61 9.50 -3.24
C GLY A 39 7.77 10.05 -2.08
N GLY A 40 6.45 10.05 -2.21
CA GLY A 40 5.51 10.48 -1.17
C GLY A 40 4.93 9.29 -0.41
N ALA A 41 4.80 9.42 0.91
CA ALA A 41 4.08 8.50 1.77
C ALA A 41 2.93 9.23 2.47
N ILE A 42 1.77 8.59 2.61
CA ILE A 42 0.55 9.18 3.19
C ILE A 42 -0.11 8.15 4.12
N PRO A 43 -0.71 8.55 5.26
CA PRO A 43 -1.55 7.64 6.02
C PRO A 43 -2.71 7.15 5.15
N ARG A 44 -2.92 5.82 5.06
CA ARG A 44 -3.99 5.24 4.23
C ARG A 44 -5.38 5.78 4.56
N ILE A 45 -5.67 5.98 5.85
CA ILE A 45 -6.92 6.58 6.30
C ILE A 45 -7.10 7.98 5.71
N LYS A 46 -6.05 8.82 5.74
CA LYS A 46 -6.10 10.17 5.21
C LYS A 46 -6.29 10.19 3.69
N LEU A 47 -5.60 9.30 2.97
CA LEU A 47 -5.79 9.08 1.54
C LEU A 47 -7.27 8.77 1.23
N LEU A 48 -7.85 7.78 1.91
CA LEU A 48 -9.24 7.37 1.70
C LEU A 48 -10.24 8.48 2.06
N GLN A 49 -9.99 9.25 3.13
CA GLN A 49 -10.83 10.40 3.50
C GLN A 49 -10.83 11.48 2.41
N ILE A 50 -9.67 11.80 1.84
CA ILE A 50 -9.57 12.79 0.75
C ILE A 50 -10.34 12.31 -0.48
N LEU A 51 -10.12 11.07 -0.92
CA LEU A 51 -10.75 10.53 -2.12
C LEU A 51 -12.27 10.36 -1.95
N SER A 52 -12.69 9.75 -0.84
CA SER A 52 -14.12 9.54 -0.54
C SER A 52 -14.86 10.85 -0.29
N GLY A 53 -14.22 11.82 0.37
CA GLY A 53 -14.77 13.17 0.53
C GLY A 53 -15.00 13.86 -0.81
N ARG A 54 -14.05 13.76 -1.75
CA ARG A 54 -14.25 14.31 -3.09
C ARG A 54 -15.38 13.61 -3.83
N ALA A 55 -15.41 12.28 -3.82
CA ALA A 55 -16.46 11.51 -4.49
C ALA A 55 -17.86 11.93 -3.99
N ARG A 56 -18.06 12.04 -2.66
CA ARG A 56 -19.32 12.56 -2.10
C ARG A 56 -19.64 13.98 -2.53
N SER A 57 -18.65 14.87 -2.58
CA SER A 57 -18.85 16.26 -3.04
C SER A 57 -19.32 16.35 -4.50
N LEU A 58 -19.10 15.30 -5.28
CA LEU A 58 -19.55 15.18 -6.67
C LEU A 58 -20.88 14.40 -6.79
N GLY A 59 -21.51 14.06 -5.67
CA GLY A 59 -22.79 13.34 -5.65
C GLY A 59 -22.66 11.82 -5.75
N VAL A 60 -21.46 11.24 -5.63
CA VAL A 60 -21.30 9.78 -5.61
C VAL A 60 -21.91 9.23 -4.32
N ASP A 61 -22.86 8.30 -4.47
CA ASP A 61 -23.40 7.52 -3.36
C ASP A 61 -22.37 6.49 -2.89
N ILE A 62 -21.93 6.61 -1.65
CA ILE A 62 -20.95 5.71 -1.04
C ILE A 62 -21.59 5.05 0.18
N ARG A 63 -21.87 3.77 0.05
CA ARG A 63 -22.43 2.93 1.11
C ARG A 63 -21.33 2.06 1.72
N TYR A 64 -21.22 2.08 3.04
CA TYR A 64 -20.30 1.23 3.79
C TYR A 64 -21.05 0.03 4.37
N GLU A 65 -20.30 -1.02 4.70
CA GLU A 65 -20.86 -2.25 5.30
C GLU A 65 -21.91 -2.97 4.44
N GLU A 66 -22.08 -2.54 3.19
CA GLU A 66 -22.98 -3.12 2.20
C GLU A 66 -22.17 -3.99 1.26
N ARG A 67 -22.19 -5.31 1.53
CA ARG A 67 -21.50 -6.29 0.69
C ARG A 67 -22.45 -6.76 -0.40
N ILE A 68 -22.02 -6.64 -1.65
CA ILE A 68 -22.75 -7.13 -2.81
C ILE A 68 -22.48 -8.62 -2.99
N GLU A 69 -23.55 -9.42 -3.01
CA GLU A 69 -23.48 -10.88 -3.17
C GLU A 69 -23.85 -11.32 -4.60
N ASP A 70 -24.79 -10.62 -5.23
CA ASP A 70 -25.27 -10.85 -6.59
C ASP A 70 -25.07 -9.58 -7.42
N PHE A 71 -24.13 -9.63 -8.37
CA PHE A 71 -23.82 -8.51 -9.24
C PHE A 71 -24.87 -8.31 -10.35
N GLY A 72 -25.57 -9.37 -10.76
CA GLY A 72 -26.59 -9.31 -11.81
C GLY A 72 -27.89 -8.64 -11.36
N ALA A 73 -28.11 -8.56 -10.05
CA ALA A 73 -29.22 -7.84 -9.44
C ALA A 73 -28.99 -6.32 -9.34
N LEU A 74 -27.78 -5.83 -9.66
CA LEU A 74 -27.50 -4.40 -9.63
C LEU A 74 -28.15 -3.71 -10.82
N ASP A 75 -28.89 -2.64 -10.55
CA ASP A 75 -29.40 -1.73 -11.57
C ASP A 75 -28.26 -0.79 -12.04
N ALA A 76 -27.41 -1.29 -12.93
CA ALA A 76 -26.28 -0.57 -13.48
C ALA A 76 -25.91 -1.03 -14.90
N ASP A 77 -25.53 -0.09 -15.76
CA ASP A 77 -25.01 -0.42 -17.10
C ASP A 77 -23.58 -1.00 -17.05
N VAL A 78 -22.79 -0.61 -16.04
CA VAL A 78 -21.40 -1.02 -15.88
C VAL A 78 -21.09 -1.26 -14.40
N VAL A 79 -20.45 -2.39 -14.12
CA VAL A 79 -19.93 -2.74 -12.80
C VAL A 79 -18.40 -2.74 -12.85
N VAL A 80 -17.75 -2.02 -11.93
CA VAL A 80 -16.28 -1.96 -11.81
C VAL A 80 -15.83 -2.69 -10.55
N GLY A 81 -15.10 -3.79 -10.72
CA GLY A 81 -14.49 -4.53 -9.61
C GLY A 81 -13.25 -3.84 -9.05
N ALA A 82 -13.39 -3.17 -7.91
CA ALA A 82 -12.29 -2.51 -7.17
C ALA A 82 -12.16 -3.03 -5.72
N ASP A 83 -12.54 -4.28 -5.49
CA ASP A 83 -12.69 -4.97 -4.20
C ASP A 83 -11.44 -5.76 -3.74
N GLY A 84 -10.32 -5.58 -4.42
CA GLY A 84 -8.98 -5.91 -3.90
C GLY A 84 -8.55 -7.37 -4.06
N ILE A 85 -7.69 -7.83 -3.13
CA ILE A 85 -7.04 -9.15 -3.26
C ILE A 85 -8.03 -10.32 -3.14
N HIS A 86 -9.11 -10.15 -2.39
CA HIS A 86 -10.21 -11.12 -2.26
C HIS A 86 -11.41 -10.71 -3.13
N SER A 87 -11.13 -10.21 -4.33
CA SER A 87 -12.15 -9.69 -5.25
C SER A 87 -13.15 -10.76 -5.64
N ARG A 88 -14.42 -10.52 -5.30
CA ARG A 88 -15.55 -11.35 -5.70
C ARG A 88 -15.95 -11.12 -7.14
N VAL A 89 -15.78 -9.89 -7.64
CA VAL A 89 -16.01 -9.58 -9.05
C VAL A 89 -15.06 -10.39 -9.92
N ARG A 90 -13.77 -10.42 -9.58
CA ARG A 90 -12.78 -11.25 -10.30
C ARG A 90 -13.11 -12.74 -10.19
N ASP A 91 -13.60 -13.18 -9.04
CA ASP A 91 -13.90 -14.59 -8.79
C ASP A 91 -15.22 -15.05 -9.46
N SER A 92 -16.16 -14.15 -9.79
CA SER A 92 -17.45 -14.52 -10.38
C SER A 92 -17.36 -14.99 -11.83
N GLU A 93 -16.36 -14.51 -12.58
CA GLU A 93 -16.15 -14.80 -14.00
C GLU A 93 -14.67 -15.14 -14.25
N ALA A 94 -14.08 -15.98 -13.39
CA ALA A 94 -12.64 -16.25 -13.37
C ALA A 94 -12.10 -16.77 -14.71
N ASP A 95 -12.86 -17.59 -15.42
CA ASP A 95 -12.48 -18.11 -16.74
C ASP A 95 -12.50 -17.02 -17.82
N ALA A 96 -13.51 -16.14 -17.80
CA ALA A 96 -13.62 -15.04 -18.76
C ALA A 96 -12.56 -13.96 -18.53
N PHE A 97 -12.10 -13.80 -17.28
CA PHE A 97 -11.02 -12.88 -16.92
C PHE A 97 -9.61 -13.50 -17.00
N ASP A 98 -9.49 -14.79 -17.28
CA ASP A 98 -8.22 -15.52 -17.31
C ASP A 98 -7.40 -15.32 -16.02
N VAL A 99 -8.04 -15.60 -14.87
CA VAL A 99 -7.48 -15.26 -13.55
C VAL A 99 -6.35 -16.22 -13.17
N GLU A 100 -5.14 -15.69 -13.08
CA GLU A 100 -4.01 -16.39 -12.48
C GLU A 100 -3.83 -16.06 -10.99
N ARG A 101 -3.50 -17.07 -10.18
CA ARG A 101 -3.13 -16.90 -8.77
C ARG A 101 -1.85 -17.67 -8.47
N ALA A 102 -0.90 -17.00 -7.81
CA ALA A 102 0.31 -17.62 -7.31
C ALA A 102 0.54 -17.22 -5.85
N SER A 103 0.86 -18.21 -5.02
CA SER A 103 1.29 -17.96 -3.64
C SER A 103 2.81 -17.88 -3.60
N LEU A 104 3.31 -16.77 -3.05
CA LEU A 104 4.73 -16.62 -2.74
C LEU A 104 5.04 -17.28 -1.40
N SER A 105 6.31 -17.65 -1.21
CA SER A 105 6.76 -18.40 -0.02
C SER A 105 7.29 -17.50 1.11
N ASN A 106 7.43 -16.19 0.89
CA ASN A 106 7.89 -15.28 1.93
C ASN A 106 6.81 -15.06 2.98
N HIS A 107 7.24 -14.91 4.23
CA HIS A 107 6.38 -14.50 5.34
C HIS A 107 6.65 -13.04 5.64
N PHE A 108 5.59 -12.27 5.89
CA PHE A 108 5.73 -10.87 6.26
C PHE A 108 4.69 -10.44 7.27
N ALA A 109 5.04 -9.41 8.03
CA ALA A 109 4.11 -8.67 8.88
C ALA A 109 4.26 -7.17 8.63
N TRP A 110 3.13 -6.49 8.49
CA TRP A 110 3.07 -5.05 8.23
C TRP A 110 2.57 -4.31 9.46
N PHE A 111 3.46 -3.58 10.11
CA PHE A 111 3.17 -2.81 11.30
C PHE A 111 3.08 -1.29 11.01
N GLY A 112 2.27 -0.60 11.81
CA GLY A 112 2.43 0.83 12.06
C GLY A 112 3.18 1.01 13.36
N VAL A 113 4.18 1.89 13.39
CA VAL A 113 4.99 2.17 14.59
C VAL A 113 4.96 3.65 14.93
N GLU A 114 4.90 3.96 16.22
CA GLU A 114 4.98 5.33 16.80
C GLU A 114 6.41 5.86 16.80
N LYS A 115 7.05 5.80 15.63
CA LYS A 115 8.39 6.31 15.38
C LYS A 115 8.46 6.81 13.96
N ALA A 116 8.64 8.11 13.76
CA ALA A 116 8.96 8.66 12.46
C ALA A 116 10.46 8.47 12.16
N PHE A 117 10.81 7.50 11.32
CA PHE A 117 12.19 7.34 10.87
C PHE A 117 12.62 8.55 10.01
N SER A 118 13.91 8.86 10.01
CA SER A 118 14.45 10.00 9.26
C SER A 118 14.44 9.79 7.74
N SER A 119 14.43 8.52 7.29
CA SER A 119 14.45 8.17 5.88
C SER A 119 13.76 6.82 5.63
N PRO A 120 13.09 6.65 4.47
CA PRO A 120 12.72 5.33 3.97
C PRO A 120 13.96 4.44 3.92
N SER A 121 13.87 3.23 4.44
CA SER A 121 15.01 2.31 4.46
C SER A 121 14.62 0.89 4.11
N LEU A 122 15.58 0.16 3.54
CA LEU A 122 15.56 -1.28 3.36
C LEU A 122 16.75 -1.86 4.11
N VAL A 123 16.48 -2.70 5.12
CA VAL A 123 17.49 -3.20 6.05
C VAL A 123 17.56 -4.72 5.95
N PHE A 124 18.74 -5.23 5.60
CA PHE A 124 19.03 -6.66 5.53
C PHE A 124 19.75 -7.07 6.81
N ARG A 125 19.17 -8.01 7.54
CA ARG A 125 19.75 -8.62 8.74
C ARG A 125 19.92 -10.11 8.50
N LYS A 126 21.17 -10.56 8.58
CA LYS A 126 21.47 -11.99 8.57
C LYS A 126 21.17 -12.55 9.96
N GLN A 127 20.47 -13.68 10.00
CA GLN A 127 20.34 -14.56 11.16
C GLN A 127 20.87 -15.95 10.79
N ASP A 128 20.97 -16.85 11.76
CA ASP A 128 21.59 -18.17 11.57
C ASP A 128 21.00 -18.95 10.39
N ALA A 129 19.67 -18.96 10.25
CA ALA A 129 18.97 -19.71 9.22
C ALA A 129 18.69 -18.93 7.91
N GLY A 130 19.09 -17.66 7.82
CA GLY A 130 18.87 -16.87 6.60
C GLY A 130 18.82 -15.37 6.83
N TYR A 131 17.86 -14.69 6.19
CA TYR A 131 17.76 -13.23 6.20
C TYR A 131 16.37 -12.75 6.59
N PHE A 132 16.36 -11.74 7.46
CA PHE A 132 15.22 -10.87 7.64
C PHE A 132 15.47 -9.57 6.90
N VAL A 133 14.43 -9.10 6.22
CA VAL A 133 14.41 -7.82 5.52
C VAL A 133 13.38 -6.94 6.20
N ALA A 134 13.77 -5.74 6.58
CA ALA A 134 12.85 -4.72 7.06
C ALA A 134 12.75 -3.57 6.06
N HIS A 135 11.53 -3.21 5.67
CA HIS A 135 11.21 -2.02 4.91
C HIS A 135 10.42 -1.07 5.82
N TYR A 136 10.98 0.10 6.10
CA TYR A 136 10.25 1.12 6.86
C TYR A 136 10.34 2.50 6.24
N TYR A 137 9.29 3.29 6.43
CA TYR A 137 9.21 4.65 5.91
C TYR A 137 8.23 5.49 6.73
N PRO A 138 8.61 6.74 7.06
CA PRO A 138 7.72 7.66 7.75
C PRO A 138 6.59 8.10 6.80
N TYR A 139 5.35 8.04 7.28
CA TYR A 139 4.18 8.54 6.54
C TYR A 139 3.49 9.70 7.26
N SER A 140 3.89 10.02 8.50
CA SER A 140 3.46 11.21 9.24
C SER A 140 4.62 11.80 10.06
N GLU A 141 4.36 12.82 10.87
CA GLU A 141 5.33 13.42 11.77
C GLU A 141 5.78 12.49 12.90
N SER A 142 4.92 11.56 13.32
CA SER A 142 5.16 10.66 14.46
C SER A 142 5.16 9.17 14.10
N MET A 143 4.67 8.79 12.92
CA MET A 143 4.43 7.39 12.55
C MET A 143 5.22 6.95 11.32
N SER A 144 5.55 5.66 11.29
CA SER A 144 6.07 4.98 10.11
C SER A 144 5.38 3.65 9.87
N THR A 145 5.40 3.22 8.61
CA THR A 145 5.23 1.80 8.28
C THR A 145 6.51 1.07 8.64
N PHE A 146 6.39 -0.14 9.19
CA PHE A 146 7.48 -1.09 9.36
C PHE A 146 7.01 -2.46 8.88
N VAL A 147 7.52 -2.90 7.74
CA VAL A 147 7.29 -4.24 7.19
C VAL A 147 8.52 -5.08 7.49
N ALA A 148 8.33 -6.21 8.15
CA ALA A 148 9.36 -7.23 8.31
C ALA A 148 8.98 -8.44 7.47
N GLU A 149 9.95 -8.99 6.72
CA GLU A 149 9.75 -10.19 5.92
C GLU A 149 10.97 -11.11 5.94
N CYS A 150 10.76 -12.38 5.63
CA CYS A 150 11.79 -13.39 5.43
C CYS A 150 11.30 -14.49 4.49
N ASP A 151 12.20 -15.32 3.98
CA ASP A 151 11.81 -16.50 3.21
C ASP A 151 11.25 -17.62 4.12
N HIS A 152 10.61 -18.61 3.50
CA HIS A 152 9.99 -19.73 4.23
C HIS A 152 10.97 -20.50 5.10
N HIS A 153 12.20 -20.71 4.63
CA HIS A 153 13.22 -21.45 5.35
C HIS A 153 13.62 -20.71 6.64
N THR A 154 13.87 -19.39 6.53
CA THR A 154 14.21 -18.52 7.65
C THR A 154 13.06 -18.43 8.67
N TRP A 155 11.80 -18.51 8.22
CA TRP A 155 10.65 -18.49 9.12
C TRP A 155 10.52 -19.76 9.98
N GLN A 156 10.89 -20.92 9.45
CA GLN A 156 10.71 -22.22 10.11
C GLN A 156 11.83 -22.59 11.10
N SER A 157 12.89 -21.78 11.18
CA SER A 157 14.07 -22.06 11.99
C SER A 157 13.96 -21.69 13.45
#